data_AF-A0A537JLC8-F1
#
_entry.id   AF-A0A537JLC8-F1
#
_cell.length_a   1.000
_cell.length_b   1.000
_cell.length_c   1.000
_cell.angle_alpha   90.00
_cell.angle_beta   90.00
_cell.angle_gamma   90.00
#
_symmetry.space_group_name_H-M   'P 1'
#
loop_
_entity.id
_entity.type
_entity.pdbx_description
1 polymer ?
#
loop_
_entity_poly.entity_id
_entity_poly.type
_entity_poly.pdbx_seq_one_letter_code
_entity_poly.pdbx_strand_id
1 'polypeptide(L)' 'YTNLVNQYNVRFESLEDEALNQQDIIGLYVSMSGNFKICSTELLNMWGDIRGYSLAQGQ' A
#
# COMPACT_ATOMS: atom_id res chain seq x y z
N TYR A 1 -6.03 -23.70 -6.65
CA TYR A 1 -4.77 -23.46 -5.92
C TYR A 1 -4.05 -22.32 -6.62
N THR A 2 -3.46 -21.39 -5.87
CA THR A 2 -2.70 -20.27 -6.46
C THR A 2 -1.23 -20.49 -6.14
N ASN A 3 -0.41 -20.62 -7.18
CA ASN A 3 1.04 -20.71 -7.00
C ASN A 3 1.57 -19.34 -6.57
N LEU A 4 2.40 -19.32 -5.53
CA LEU A 4 2.97 -18.09 -4.99
C LEU A 4 4.37 -17.86 -5.56
N VAL A 5 4.67 -16.59 -5.83
CA VAL A 5 6.02 -16.10 -6.16
C VAL A 5 6.61 -15.37 -4.96
N ASN A 6 7.89 -15.02 -5.00
CA ASN A 6 8.57 -14.30 -3.90
C ASN A 6 8.35 -12.77 -3.94
N GLN A 7 7.35 -12.29 -4.67
CA GLN A 7 6.99 -10.89 -4.79
C GLN A 7 5.53 -10.70 -4.39
N TYR A 8 5.30 -9.76 -3.49
CA TYR A 8 4.00 -9.53 -2.88
C TYR A 8 3.70 -8.03 -2.89
N ASN A 9 2.45 -7.68 -3.17
CA ASN A 9 1.93 -6.34 -2.91
C ASN A 9 1.23 -6.36 -1.55
N VAL A 10 1.55 -5.39 -0.69
CA VAL A 10 0.92 -5.22 0.62
C VAL A 10 0.23 -3.87 0.61
N ARG A 11 -1.08 -3.88 0.83
CA ARG A 11 -1.90 -2.67 0.87
C ARG A 11 -2.08 -2.21 2.31
N PHE A 12 -1.78 -0.94 2.55
CA PHE A 12 -2.09 -0.24 3.79
C PHE A 12 -3.06 0.89 3.47
N GLU A 13 -4.18 0.94 4.17
CA GLU A 13 -5.23 1.96 4.01
C GLU A 13 -5.21 2.86 5.24
N SER A 14 -5.54 4.15 5.08
CA SER A 14 -5.69 5.04 6.23
C SER A 14 -6.88 4.61 7.08
N LEU A 15 -6.83 4.95 8.37
CA LEU A 15 -7.96 4.75 9.26
C LEU A 15 -8.98 5.85 9.01
N GLU A 16 -10.27 5.48 9.03
CA GLU A 16 -11.40 6.42 8.95
C GLU A 16 -11.33 7.40 7.76
N ASP A 17 -10.72 6.97 6.64
CA ASP A 17 -10.50 7.79 5.43
C ASP A 17 -9.71 9.09 5.70
N GLU A 18 -8.90 9.12 6.76
CA GLU A 18 -8.07 10.29 7.08
C GLU A 18 -6.94 10.48 6.06
N ALA A 19 -6.66 11.74 5.74
CA ALA A 19 -5.56 12.10 4.87
C ALA A 19 -4.22 11.95 5.61
N LEU A 20 -3.33 11.13 5.07
CA LEU A 20 -1.97 10.95 5.58
C LEU A 20 -1.03 11.99 4.98
N ASN A 21 -0.07 12.46 5.76
CA ASN A 21 0.99 13.31 5.25
C ASN A 21 2.17 12.45 4.73
N GLN A 22 3.12 13.08 4.04
CA GLN A 22 4.24 12.37 3.44
C GLN A 22 5.17 11.72 4.48
N GLN A 23 5.28 12.27 5.69
CA GLN A 23 6.12 11.71 6.75
C GLN A 23 5.55 10.39 7.27
N ASP A 24 4.23 10.26 7.37
CA ASP A 24 3.59 9.01 7.81
C ASP A 24 3.92 7.86 6.83
N ILE A 25 3.82 8.14 5.53
CA ILE A 25 4.12 7.18 4.46
C ILE A 25 5.60 6.77 4.48
N ILE A 26 6.50 7.75 4.61
CA ILE A 26 7.94 7.47 4.69
C ILE A 26 8.27 6.69 5.97
N GLY A 27 7.64 7.02 7.11
CA GLY A 27 7.80 6.31 8.37
C GLY A 27 7.44 4.83 8.24
N LEU A 28 6.29 4.53 7.63
CA LEU A 28 5.88 3.17 7.32
C LEU A 28 6.91 2.44 6.44
N TYR A 29 7.37 3.08 5.37
CA TYR A 29 8.40 2.51 4.48
C TYR A 29 9.69 2.18 5.25
N VAL A 30 10.17 3.09 6.10
CA VAL A 30 11.36 2.89 6.93
C VAL A 30 11.18 1.68 7.84
N SER A 31 10.06 1.61 8.58
CA SER A 31 9.78 0.48 9.48
C SER A 31 9.75 -0.86 8.74
N MET A 32 9.11 -0.92 7.57
CA MET A 32 9.01 -2.14 6.77
C MET A 32 10.35 -2.56 6.15
N SER A 33 11.17 -1.60 5.71
CA SER A 33 12.47 -1.87 5.10
C SER A 33 13.48 -2.53 6.05
N GLY A 34 13.24 -2.48 7.36
CA GLY A 34 14.06 -3.19 8.36
C GLY A 34 13.93 -4.71 8.29
N ASN A 35 12.82 -5.23 7.75
CA ASN A 35 12.55 -6.67 7.65
C ASN A 35 12.40 -7.19 6.21
N PHE A 36 12.02 -6.33 5.26
CA PHE A 36 11.72 -6.73 3.89
C PHE A 36 12.46 -5.88 2.86
N LYS A 37 12.88 -6.51 1.76
CA LYS A 37 13.35 -5.78 0.58
C LYS A 37 12.15 -5.19 -0.15
N ILE A 38 12.06 -3.86 -0.19
CA ILE A 38 11.01 -3.14 -0.92
C ILE A 38 11.59 -2.72 -2.27
N CYS A 39 10.94 -3.15 -3.36
CA CYS A 39 11.36 -2.85 -4.74
C CYS A 39 10.43 -1.88 -5.47
N SER A 40 9.21 -1.66 -4.95
CA SER A 40 8.22 -0.74 -5.51
C SER A 40 7.37 -0.17 -4.38
N THR A 41 6.89 1.06 -4.56
CA THR A 41 5.91 1.71 -3.70
C THR A 41 4.90 2.45 -4.57
N GLU A 42 3.62 2.36 -4.21
CA GLU A 42 2.53 3.08 -4.88
C GLU A 42 1.63 3.75 -3.84
N LEU A 43 1.16 4.97 -4.13
CA LEU A 43 0.21 5.68 -3.27
C LEU A 43 -1.23 5.35 -3.66
N LEU A 44 -2.06 5.07 -2.66
CA LEU A 44 -3.50 4.87 -2.83
C LEU A 44 -4.21 6.22 -2.77
N ASN A 45 -4.25 6.92 -3.92
CA ASN A 45 -4.93 8.21 -3.98
C ASN A 45 -6.45 8.06 -4.10
N MET A 46 -7.15 9.04 -3.53
CA MET A 46 -8.58 9.28 -3.70
C MET A 46 -8.78 10.62 -4.42
N TRP A 47 -9.68 10.67 -5.39
CA TRP A 47 -10.11 11.91 -6.05
C TRP A 47 -11.58 12.14 -5.75
N GLY A 48 -11.84 12.86 -4.64
CA GLY A 48 -13.17 12.85 -4.03
C GLY A 48 -13.52 11.42 -3.61
N ASP A 49 -14.68 10.95 -4.05
CA ASP A 49 -15.16 9.60 -3.72
C ASP A 49 -14.61 8.50 -4.66
N ILE A 50 -13.74 8.85 -5.61
CA ILE A 50 -13.22 7.91 -6.61
C ILE A 50 -11.85 7.39 -6.18
N ARG A 51 -11.74 6.06 -6.07
CA ARG A 51 -10.47 5.36 -5.85
C ARG A 51 -9.59 5.45 -7.09
N GLY A 52 -8.37 5.94 -6.92
CA GLY A 52 -7.37 6.00 -7.97
C GLY A 52 -6.60 4.71 -8.23
N TYR A 53 -7.09 3.59 -7.69
CA TYR A 53 -6.46 2.29 -7.71
C TYR A 53 -7.52 1.18 -7.86
N SER A 54 -7.10 0.01 -8.34
CA SER A 54 -7.95 -1.17 -8.46
C SER A 54 -7.81 -2.12 -7.27
N LEU A 55 -8.79 -3.01 -7.08
CA LEU A 55 -8.70 -4.09 -6.11
C LEU A 55 -7.92 -5.29 -6.66
N ALA A 56 -7.39 -6.10 -5.74
CA ALA A 56 -6.80 -7.38 -6.13
C ALA A 56 -7.88 -8.33 -6.67
N GLN A 57 -7.48 -9.32 -7.45
CA GLN A 57 -8.42 -10.32 -7.95
C GLN A 57 -9.05 -11.10 -6.79
N GLY A 58 -10.40 -11.09 -6.71
CA GLY A 58 -11.15 -11.78 -5.67
C GLY A 58 -11.32 -11.01 -4.35
N GLN A 59 -10.97 -9.73 -4.33
CA GLN A 59 -11.23 -8.79 -3.23
C GLN A 59 -12.51 -7.98 -3.48
#